data_AF-A0A948DKE7-F1
#
_entry.id   AF-A0A948DKE7-F1
#
_cell.length_a   1.000
_cell.length_b   1.000
_cell.length_c   1.000
_cell.angle_alpha   90.00
_cell.angle_beta   90.00
_cell.angle_gamma   90.00
#
_symmetry.space_group_name_H-M   'P 1'
#
loop_
_entity.id
_entity.type
_entity.pdbx_description
1 polymer ?
#
loop_
_entity_poly.entity_id
_entity_poly.type
_entity_poly.pdbx_seq_one_letter_code
_entity_poly.pdbx_strand_id
1 'polypeptide(L)'
;MKEKIHPQYYAAKAHCVCGKTYEIGSTEKDLKLDICSNCHPLFTGKEKMMDIEGRVQKFKKKYAGVKVSTTKRKSKTKKKKKSAKK
;
A
#
# COMPACT_ATOMS: atom_id res chain seq x y z
N MET A 1 -2.28 33.12 23.00
CA MET A 1 -3.03 32.57 24.15
C MET A 1 -3.80 33.70 24.80
N LYS A 2 -5.14 33.64 24.83
CA LYS A 2 -5.92 34.48 25.75
C LYS A 2 -5.89 33.83 27.14
N GLU A 3 -5.81 34.63 28.18
CA GLU A 3 -5.80 34.12 29.54
C GLU A 3 -7.12 33.38 29.85
N LYS A 4 -7.02 32.21 30.51
CA LYS A 4 -8.13 31.39 31.05
C LYS A 4 -8.99 30.54 30.10
N ILE A 5 -8.83 30.62 28.78
CA ILE A 5 -9.64 29.80 27.84
C ILE A 5 -8.85 28.74 27.06
N HIS A 6 -7.54 28.60 27.32
CA HIS A 6 -6.71 27.60 26.65
C HIS A 6 -6.04 26.64 27.65
N PRO A 7 -6.02 25.34 27.32
CA PRO A 7 -5.29 24.34 28.11
C PRO A 7 -3.79 24.58 28.02
N GLN A 8 -3.06 24.17 29.07
CA GLN A 8 -1.61 24.30 29.11
C GLN A 8 -0.97 23.42 28.05
N TYR A 9 -0.04 24.01 27.30
CA TYR A 9 0.68 23.35 26.21
C TYR A 9 2.07 22.97 26.69
N TYR A 10 2.45 21.71 26.46
CA TYR A 10 3.73 21.14 26.86
C TYR A 10 4.45 20.60 25.64
N ALA A 11 5.79 20.59 25.68
CA ALA A 11 6.59 19.78 24.79
C ALA A 11 6.49 18.32 25.25
N ALA A 12 5.69 17.54 24.53
CA ALA A 12 5.35 16.16 24.86
C ALA A 12 6.23 15.18 24.08
N LYS A 13 6.52 14.03 24.72
CA LYS A 13 7.23 12.93 24.07
C LYS A 13 6.22 11.90 23.60
N ALA A 14 6.18 11.67 22.28
CA ALA A 14 5.34 10.66 21.68
C ALA A 14 6.15 9.40 21.36
N HIS A 15 5.86 8.30 22.05
CA HIS A 15 6.53 7.01 21.93
C HIS A 15 5.74 6.09 21.00
N CYS A 16 6.34 5.68 19.89
CA CYS A 16 5.74 4.71 18.98
C CYS A 16 6.19 3.28 19.27
N VAL A 17 5.33 2.29 18.98
CA VAL A 17 5.61 0.85 19.11
C VAL A 17 6.87 0.43 18.32
N CYS A 18 7.18 1.11 17.21
CA CYS A 18 8.40 0.83 16.45
C CYS A 18 9.67 1.49 17.00
N GLY A 19 9.63 2.00 18.25
CA GLY A 19 10.78 2.49 19.00
C GLY A 19 11.18 3.94 18.69
N LYS A 20 10.46 4.63 17.80
CA LYS A 20 10.70 6.04 17.49
C LYS A 20 10.01 6.95 18.49
N THR A 21 10.73 7.97 18.94
CA THR A 21 10.24 9.02 19.82
C THR A 21 10.16 10.34 19.06
N TYR A 22 9.02 11.03 19.17
CA TYR A 22 8.82 12.35 18.56
C TYR A 22 8.61 13.39 19.66
N GLU A 23 9.21 14.57 19.48
CA GLU A 23 8.94 15.73 20.32
C GLU A 23 7.84 16.55 19.64
N ILE A 24 6.64 16.54 20.23
CA ILE A 24 5.44 17.17 19.67
C ILE A 24 4.84 18.04 20.76
N GLY A 25 4.34 19.23 20.42
CA GLY A 25 3.59 20.00 21.39
C GLY A 25 2.19 19.42 21.62
N SER A 26 1.85 19.12 22.86
CA SER A 26 0.53 18.58 23.25
C SER A 26 0.09 19.15 24.60
N THR A 27 -1.19 19.01 24.90
CA THR A 27 -1.73 19.31 26.24
C THR A 27 -1.38 18.23 27.27
N GLU A 28 -0.93 17.07 26.81
CA GLU A 28 -0.49 15.93 27.63
C GLU A 28 1.03 15.74 27.50
N LYS A 29 1.70 15.30 28.58
CA LYS A 29 3.17 15.22 28.62
C LYS A 29 3.74 13.98 27.90
N ASP A 30 3.03 12.85 27.95
CA ASP A 30 3.46 11.58 27.37
C ASP A 30 2.36 11.01 26.47
N LEU A 31 2.69 10.74 25.21
CA LEU A 31 1.78 10.14 24.24
C LEU A 31 2.30 8.77 23.82
N LYS A 32 1.43 7.75 23.83
CA LYS A 32 1.74 6.42 23.28
C LYS A 32 1.04 6.28 21.93
N LEU A 33 1.81 5.98 20.88
CA LEU A 33 1.33 5.90 19.50
C LEU A 33 1.44 4.46 18.97
N ASP A 34 0.35 3.92 18.47
CA ASP A 34 0.34 2.59 17.84
C ASP A 34 1.02 2.58 16.48
N ILE A 35 0.90 3.68 15.71
CA ILE A 35 1.44 3.78 14.36
C ILE A 35 1.97 5.20 14.12
N CYS A 36 3.16 5.30 13.54
CA CYS A 36 3.76 6.58 13.13
C CYS A 36 4.01 6.62 11.61
N SER A 37 4.44 7.78 11.12
CA SER A 37 4.77 8.00 9.70
C SER A 37 5.82 7.02 9.16
N ASN A 38 6.68 6.49 10.02
CA ASN A 38 7.69 5.52 9.62
C ASN A 38 7.18 4.08 9.54
N CYS A 39 6.04 3.79 10.17
CA CYS A 39 5.56 2.43 10.41
C CYS A 39 4.18 2.18 9.77
N HIS A 40 3.46 3.22 9.36
CA HIS A 40 2.21 3.04 8.61
C HIS A 40 2.53 2.55 7.19
N PRO A 41 1.93 1.41 6.76
CA PRO A 41 2.19 0.82 5.44
C PRO A 41 2.04 1.78 4.27
N LEU A 42 1.15 2.78 4.40
CA LEU A 42 0.92 3.86 3.43
C LEU A 42 2.18 4.69 3.14
N PHE A 43 2.97 5.01 4.17
CA PHE A 43 4.14 5.88 4.01
C PHE A 43 5.39 5.10 3.59
N THR A 44 5.45 3.82 3.92
CA THR A 44 6.57 2.94 3.54
C THR A 44 6.53 2.50 2.08
N GLY A 45 5.51 2.90 1.30
CA GLY A 45 5.42 2.65 -0.14
C GLY A 45 5.27 1.17 -0.55
N LYS A 46 5.22 0.26 0.43
CA LYS A 46 4.91 -1.15 0.21
C LYS A 46 3.40 -1.24 0.12
N GLU A 47 2.85 -0.94 -1.05
CA GLU A 47 1.49 -1.31 -1.39
C GLU A 47 1.33 -2.79 -1.05
N LYS A 48 0.49 -3.10 -0.07
CA LYS A 48 0.07 -4.48 0.15
C LYS A 48 -0.66 -4.88 -1.13
N MET A 49 0.06 -5.53 -2.03
CA MET A 49 -0.46 -6.24 -3.20
C MET A 49 -1.36 -7.36 -2.68
N MET A 50 -2.55 -7.01 -2.20
CA MET A 50 -3.55 -7.97 -1.78
C MET A 50 -4.18 -8.56 -3.04
N ASP A 51 -3.54 -9.64 -3.49
CA ASP A 51 -4.08 -10.75 -4.27
C ASP A 51 -4.68 -10.41 -5.65
N ILE A 52 -3.79 -10.33 -6.64
CA ILE A 52 -4.15 -10.60 -8.03
C ILE A 52 -4.39 -12.11 -8.22
N GLU A 53 -3.64 -12.95 -7.50
CA GLU A 53 -3.67 -14.41 -7.66
C GLU A 53 -5.01 -15.03 -7.23
N GLY A 54 -5.60 -14.57 -6.12
CA GLY A 54 -6.90 -15.05 -5.65
C GLY A 54 -8.06 -14.70 -6.58
N ARG A 55 -8.03 -13.54 -7.25
CA ARG A 55 -9.03 -13.14 -8.25
C ARG A 55 -8.92 -13.98 -9.52
N VAL A 56 -7.70 -14.24 -9.99
CA VAL A 56 -7.46 -15.12 -11.15
C VAL A 56 -7.90 -16.56 -10.87
N GLN A 57 -7.60 -17.09 -9.68
CA GLN A 57 -8.04 -18.44 -9.30
C GLN A 57 -9.57 -18.52 -9.15
N LYS A 58 -10.24 -17.52 -8.56
CA LYS A 58 -11.71 -17.44 -8.51
C LYS A 58 -12.33 -17.34 -9.91
N PHE A 59 -11.72 -16.58 -10.81
CA PHE A 59 -12.14 -16.50 -12.22
C PHE A 59 -11.99 -17.86 -12.92
N LYS A 60 -10.82 -18.50 -12.83
CA LYS A 60 -10.58 -19.83 -13.40
C LYS A 60 -11.57 -20.87 -12.88
N LYS A 61 -11.92 -20.84 -11.59
CA LYS A 61 -12.93 -21.74 -10.99
C LYS A 61 -14.35 -21.46 -11.50
N LYS A 62 -14.75 -20.20 -11.66
CA LYS A 62 -16.07 -19.82 -12.19
C LYS A 62 -16.27 -20.19 -13.67
N TYR A 63 -15.21 -20.11 -14.48
CA TYR A 63 -15.27 -20.38 -15.92
C TYR A 63 -14.74 -21.77 -16.32
N ALA A 64 -14.42 -22.65 -15.37
CA ALA A 64 -13.89 -24.00 -15.64
C ALA A 64 -14.87 -24.89 -16.43
N GLY A 65 -16.17 -24.62 -16.35
CA GLY A 65 -17.22 -25.34 -17.11
C GLY A 65 -17.63 -24.68 -18.42
N VAL A 66 -17.12 -23.50 -18.74
CA VAL A 66 -17.50 -22.75 -19.95
C VAL A 66 -16.47 -23.03 -21.04
N LYS A 67 -16.82 -23.89 -22.00
CA LYS A 67 -16.03 -24.11 -23.21
C LYS A 67 -16.07 -22.85 -24.08
N VAL A 68 -15.21 -21.88 -23.79
CA VAL A 68 -14.95 -20.77 -24.71
C VAL A 68 -14.21 -21.37 -25.90
N SER A 69 -14.91 -21.52 -27.01
CA SER A 69 -14.34 -21.89 -28.30
C SER A 69 -13.22 -20.91 -28.63
N THR A 70 -11.98 -21.39 -28.50
CA THR A 70 -10.78 -20.63 -28.84
C THR A 70 -10.78 -20.35 -30.33
N THR A 71 -11.33 -19.21 -30.74
CA THR A 71 -10.99 -18.63 -32.04
C THR A 71 -9.54 -18.20 -31.95
N LYS A 72 -8.68 -19.08 -32.44
CA LYS A 72 -7.22 -18.99 -32.57
C LYS A 72 -6.83 -17.73 -33.34
N ARG A 73 -6.83 -16.56 -32.70
CA ARG A 73 -6.18 -15.35 -33.24
C ARG A 73 -4.67 -15.53 -33.15
N LYS A 74 -4.08 -16.09 -34.22
CA LYS A 74 -2.65 -16.06 -34.52
C LYS A 74 -2.17 -14.59 -34.48
N SER A 75 -1.60 -14.16 -33.36
CA SER A 75 -0.92 -12.87 -33.25
C SER A 75 0.54 -13.01 -33.69
N LYS A 76 0.77 -12.61 -34.93
CA LYS A 76 1.96 -11.97 -35.50
C LYS A 76 3.07 -11.60 -34.48
N THR A 77 4.02 -12.49 -34.19
CA THR A 77 5.35 -12.12 -33.64
C THR A 77 6.50 -12.99 -34.17
N LYS A 78 6.42 -13.47 -35.43
CA LYS A 78 7.58 -14.09 -36.12
C LYS A 78 8.09 -13.37 -37.38
N LYS A 79 7.44 -12.29 -37.86
CA LYS A 79 7.86 -11.58 -39.10
C LYS A 79 8.68 -10.29 -38.89
N LYS A 80 8.99 -9.86 -37.66
CA LYS A 80 9.81 -8.64 -37.42
C LYS A 80 11.28 -8.90 -37.05
N LYS A 81 11.72 -10.16 -36.91
CA LYS A 81 13.14 -10.51 -36.66
C LYS A 81 13.89 -11.08 -37.89
N LYS A 82 13.25 -11.25 -39.05
CA LYS A 82 13.92 -11.71 -40.29
C LYS A 82 14.18 -10.62 -41.34
N SER A 83 13.66 -9.41 -41.16
CA SER A 83 13.87 -8.27 -42.06
C SER A 83 14.93 -7.26 -41.57
N ALA A 84 15.69 -7.60 -40.51
CA ALA A 84 16.80 -6.78 -40.01
C ALA A 84 18.16 -7.53 -40.04
N LYS A 85 18.27 -8.62 -40.80
CA LYS A 85 19.52 -9.37 -40.99
C LYS A 85 19.64 -9.93 -42.42
N LYS A 86 19.40 -9.07 -43.41
CA LYS A 86 19.99 -9.18 -44.74
C LYS A 86 20.17 -7.77 -45.29
#